data_AF-A0A350YPV7-F1
#
_entry.id   AF-A0A350YPV7-F1
#
_cell.length_a   1.000
_cell.length_b   1.000
_cell.length_c   1.000
_cell.angle_alpha   90.00
_cell.angle_beta   90.00
_cell.angle_gamma   90.00
#
_symmetry.space_group_name_H-M   'P 1'
#
loop_
_entity.id
_entity.type
_entity.pdbx_description
1 polymer ?
#
loop_
_entity_poly.entity_id
_entity_poly.type
_entity_poly.pdbx_seq_one_letter_code
_entity_poly.pdbx_strand_id
1 'polypeptide(L)'
;MNYVDPDESDLNDAFNDAIDKATDVDKIIDKEYFKGFGIVDNKSTWKPNGLIRVIAGNKAKKYDTTILFDYDGRLHSDWGMPKDSYTVVIVDKNRVCRYIYSGKIPESENEKIIRMIIEMTKE
;
A
#
# COMPACT_ATOMS: atom_id res chain seq x y z
N MET A 1 1.10 -3.06 3.39
CA MET A 1 2.20 -2.14 3.05
C MET A 1 2.12 -1.87 1.57
N ASN A 2 2.12 -0.60 1.19
CA ASN A 2 2.14 -0.18 -0.20
C ASN A 2 3.50 0.47 -0.49
N TYR A 3 4.33 -0.13 -1.32
CA TYR A 3 5.58 0.47 -1.80
C TYR A 3 5.35 1.09 -3.17
N VAL A 4 5.56 2.40 -3.29
CA VAL A 4 5.00 3.18 -4.41
C VAL A 4 6.07 4.06 -5.03
N ASP A 5 6.27 3.89 -6.33
CA ASP A 5 6.88 4.93 -7.14
C ASP A 5 5.91 6.12 -7.24
N PRO A 6 6.30 7.35 -6.86
CA PRO A 6 5.43 8.52 -6.91
C PRO A 6 5.05 8.95 -8.33
N ASP A 7 5.64 8.39 -9.39
CA ASP A 7 5.14 8.48 -10.77
C ASP A 7 3.88 7.62 -11.00
N GLU A 8 3.69 6.56 -10.22
CA GLU A 8 2.57 5.60 -10.30
C GLU A 8 1.60 5.71 -9.11
N SER A 9 1.51 6.89 -8.48
CA SER A 9 0.81 7.08 -7.19
C SER A 9 -0.69 6.74 -7.20
N ASP A 10 -1.30 6.72 -8.38
CA ASP A 10 -2.74 6.50 -8.56
C ASP A 10 -3.06 5.09 -9.07
N LEU A 11 -2.04 4.26 -9.36
CA LEU A 11 -2.19 2.97 -10.04
C LEU A 11 -3.13 2.00 -9.31
N ASN A 12 -3.11 2.04 -7.97
CA ASN A 12 -3.92 1.18 -7.11
C ASN A 12 -4.93 1.96 -6.26
N ASP A 13 -5.36 3.16 -6.69
CA ASP A 13 -6.39 3.92 -5.97
C ASP A 13 -7.70 3.12 -5.84
N ALA A 14 -8.12 2.41 -6.89
CA ALA A 14 -9.31 1.56 -6.83
C ALA A 14 -9.19 0.43 -5.77
N PHE A 15 -8.00 -0.15 -5.62
CA PHE A 15 -7.75 -1.15 -4.58
C PHE A 15 -7.74 -0.51 -3.18
N ASN A 16 -7.08 0.64 -3.02
CA ASN A 16 -7.05 1.37 -1.75
C ASN A 16 -8.45 1.84 -1.33
N ASP A 17 -9.26 2.34 -2.27
CA ASP A 17 -10.64 2.74 -2.04
C ASP A 17 -11.51 1.52 -1.63
N ALA A 18 -11.25 0.32 -2.17
CA ALA A 18 -11.93 -0.91 -1.75
C ALA A 18 -11.57 -1.34 -0.33
N ILE A 19 -10.29 -1.24 0.06
CA ILE A 19 -9.83 -1.51 1.43
C ILE A 19 -10.41 -0.48 2.40
N ASP A 20 -10.36 0.81 2.05
CA ASP A 20 -10.90 1.92 2.85
C ASP A 20 -12.41 1.74 3.07
N LYS A 21 -13.17 1.40 2.01
CA LYS A 21 -14.58 1.04 2.14
C LYS A 21 -14.79 -0.13 3.10
N ALA A 22 -13.99 -1.20 2.99
CA ALA A 22 -14.10 -2.37 3.85
C ALA A 22 -13.78 -2.06 5.33
N THR A 23 -12.91 -1.09 5.60
CA THR A 23 -12.53 -0.68 6.97
C THR A 23 -13.45 0.38 7.57
N ASP A 24 -13.85 1.39 6.81
CA ASP A 24 -14.51 2.61 7.34
C ASP A 24 -16.01 2.67 7.09
N VAL A 25 -16.45 2.15 5.94
CA VAL A 25 -17.86 2.21 5.52
C VAL A 25 -18.57 0.92 5.91
N ASP A 26 -18.10 -0.21 5.38
CA ASP A 26 -18.71 -1.52 5.59
C ASP A 26 -18.33 -2.12 6.95
N LYS A 27 -17.19 -1.68 7.53
CA LYS A 27 -16.66 -2.10 8.83
C LYS A 27 -16.53 -3.63 8.98
N ILE A 28 -16.19 -4.29 7.88
CA ILE A 28 -15.97 -5.74 7.83
C ILE A 28 -14.52 -6.12 8.14
N ILE A 29 -13.58 -5.17 7.98
CA ILE A 29 -12.20 -5.28 8.45
C ILE A 29 -12.07 -4.40 9.69
N ASP A 30 -11.70 -5.01 10.81
CA ASP A 30 -11.47 -4.30 12.05
C ASP A 30 -10.10 -3.58 12.03
N LYS A 31 -10.13 -2.25 12.15
CA LYS A 31 -8.94 -1.39 12.19
C LYS A 31 -8.08 -1.57 13.43
N GLU A 32 -8.56 -2.26 14.48
CA GLU A 32 -7.72 -2.67 15.61
C GLU A 32 -6.68 -3.70 15.17
N TYR A 33 -7.08 -4.64 14.31
CA TYR A 33 -6.25 -5.76 13.87
C TYR A 33 -5.60 -5.54 12.49
N PHE A 34 -6.14 -4.62 11.67
CA PHE A 34 -5.59 -4.27 10.37
C PHE A 34 -5.00 -2.86 10.35
N LYS A 35 -3.74 -2.74 9.92
CA LYS A 35 -3.04 -1.46 9.73
C LYS A 35 -2.41 -1.39 8.34
N GLY A 36 -2.83 -0.39 7.57
CA GLY A 36 -2.20 -0.02 6.30
C GLY A 36 -1.18 1.11 6.50
N PHE A 37 -0.09 1.06 5.75
CA PHE A 37 0.85 2.17 5.60
C PHE A 37 1.51 2.13 4.22
N GLY A 38 1.87 3.31 3.72
CA GLY A 38 2.59 3.52 2.48
C GLY A 38 4.09 3.75 2.72
N ILE A 39 4.89 3.41 1.73
CA ILE A 39 6.31 3.75 1.62
C ILE A 39 6.52 4.27 0.20
N VAL A 40 7.07 5.46 0.08
CA VAL A 40 7.37 6.07 -1.22
C VAL A 40 8.82 5.79 -1.61
N ASP A 41 9.04 5.32 -2.83
CA ASP A 41 10.36 5.25 -3.43
C ASP A 41 10.77 6.64 -3.93
N ASN A 42 11.60 7.32 -3.16
CA ASN A 42 12.06 8.66 -3.51
C ASN A 42 13.22 8.66 -4.52
N LYS A 43 13.80 7.49 -4.82
CA LYS A 43 15.00 7.36 -5.65
C LYS A 43 14.68 7.00 -7.10
N SER A 44 13.55 6.34 -7.34
CA SER A 44 13.13 5.93 -8.69
C SER A 44 12.41 7.03 -9.47
N THR A 45 12.14 8.19 -8.87
CA THR A 45 11.47 9.31 -9.55
C THR A 45 12.40 10.48 -9.87
N TRP A 46 12.06 11.23 -10.92
CA TRP A 46 12.68 12.53 -11.22
C TRP A 46 12.08 13.69 -10.40
N LYS A 47 10.95 13.45 -9.71
CA LYS A 47 10.23 14.50 -8.97
C LYS A 47 11.06 15.02 -7.78
N PRO A 48 11.05 16.33 -7.50
CA PRO A 48 11.71 16.87 -6.32
C PRO A 48 10.99 16.44 -5.04
N ASN A 49 11.75 16.18 -3.97
CA ASN A 49 11.22 15.71 -2.67
C ASN A 49 10.08 16.57 -2.09
N GLY A 50 10.08 17.88 -2.34
CA GLY A 50 9.00 18.76 -1.92
C GLY A 50 7.65 18.39 -2.56
N LEU A 51 7.64 18.11 -3.87
CA LEU A 51 6.44 17.68 -4.58
C LEU A 51 5.98 16.29 -4.14
N ILE A 52 6.92 15.36 -3.94
CA ILE A 52 6.62 14.00 -3.45
C ILE A 52 5.90 14.07 -2.09
N ARG A 53 6.37 14.94 -1.17
CA ARG A 53 5.74 15.12 0.15
C ARG A 53 4.32 15.66 0.07
N VAL A 54 4.03 16.53 -0.91
CA VAL A 54 2.65 17.04 -1.13
C VAL A 54 1.73 15.91 -1.61
N ILE A 55 2.18 15.13 -2.61
CA ILE A 55 1.41 13.99 -3.14
C ILE A 55 1.15 12.96 -2.03
N ALA A 56 2.21 12.56 -1.32
CA ALA A 56 2.11 11.67 -0.18
C ALA A 56 1.18 12.24 0.91
N GLY A 57 1.34 13.51 1.26
CA GLY A 57 0.49 14.17 2.27
C GLY A 57 -1.00 14.15 1.91
N ASN A 58 -1.34 14.30 0.62
CA ASN A 58 -2.72 14.20 0.17
C ASN A 58 -3.26 12.76 0.28
N LYS A 59 -2.46 11.75 -0.07
CA LYS A 59 -2.84 10.32 0.07
C LYS A 59 -2.96 9.91 1.53
N ALA A 60 -2.05 10.36 2.39
CA ALA A 60 -2.09 10.14 3.83
C ALA A 60 -3.40 10.67 4.45
N LYS A 61 -3.83 11.86 4.03
CA LYS A 61 -5.12 12.44 4.44
C LYS A 61 -6.33 11.70 3.86
N LYS A 62 -6.28 11.30 2.58
CA LYS A 62 -7.39 10.59 1.91
C LYS A 62 -7.70 9.25 2.60
N TYR A 63 -6.66 8.51 2.97
CA TYR A 63 -6.77 7.13 3.47
C TYR A 63 -6.50 6.98 4.97
N ASP A 64 -6.43 8.09 5.71
CA ASP A 64 -6.05 8.11 7.14
C ASP A 64 -4.88 7.18 7.46
N THR A 65 -3.80 7.28 6.68
CA THR A 65 -2.70 6.33 6.69
C THR A 65 -1.35 6.99 6.93
N THR A 66 -0.42 6.22 7.50
CA THR A 66 0.97 6.65 7.65
C THR A 66 1.72 6.42 6.34
N ILE A 67 2.50 7.41 5.91
CA ILE A 67 3.39 7.27 4.75
C ILE A 67 4.83 7.53 5.17
N LEU A 68 5.71 6.59 4.83
CA LEU A 68 7.16 6.66 5.01
C LEU A 68 7.84 6.97 3.68
N PHE A 69 9.10 7.40 3.73
CA PHE A 69 9.88 7.79 2.56
C PHE A 69 11.20 7.01 2.53
N ASP A 70 11.41 6.23 1.47
CA ASP A 70 12.64 5.50 1.21
C ASP A 70 13.56 6.34 0.31
N TYR A 71 14.30 7.26 0.95
CA TYR A 71 15.21 8.19 0.26
C TYR A 71 16.36 7.49 -0.47
N ASP A 72 16.78 6.32 0.02
CA ASP A 72 17.94 5.60 -0.52
C ASP A 72 17.54 4.50 -1.51
N GLY A 73 16.25 4.22 -1.66
CA GLY A 73 15.72 3.11 -2.48
C GLY A 73 16.17 1.74 -1.96
N ARG A 74 16.37 1.60 -0.64
CA ARG A 74 16.88 0.36 -0.05
C ARG A 74 15.86 -0.76 -0.07
N LEU A 75 14.58 -0.45 0.12
CA LEU A 75 13.55 -1.48 0.10
C LEU A 75 13.40 -2.06 -1.30
N HIS A 76 13.47 -1.21 -2.32
CA HIS A 76 13.52 -1.62 -3.72
C HIS A 76 14.65 -2.62 -3.98
N SER A 77 15.89 -2.30 -3.56
CA SER A 77 17.05 -3.18 -3.79
C SER A 77 16.97 -4.48 -3.01
N ASP A 78 16.62 -4.41 -1.72
CA ASP A 78 16.73 -5.54 -0.81
C ASP A 78 15.60 -6.56 -1.04
N TRP A 79 14.44 -6.10 -1.49
CA TRP A 79 13.27 -6.95 -1.74
C TRP A 79 13.08 -7.29 -3.22
N GLY A 80 13.91 -6.74 -4.12
CA GLY A 80 13.82 -6.99 -5.56
C GLY A 80 12.52 -6.49 -6.18
N MET A 81 11.97 -5.39 -5.66
CA MET A 81 10.73 -4.82 -6.21
C MET A 81 10.99 -4.17 -7.57
N PRO A 82 10.03 -4.17 -8.50
CA PRO A 82 10.21 -3.50 -9.79
C PRO A 82 10.27 -1.97 -9.63
N LYS A 83 11.01 -1.31 -10.54
CA LYS A 83 10.97 0.16 -10.71
C LYS A 83 9.69 0.56 -11.41
N ASP A 84 9.33 1.84 -11.35
CA ASP A 84 8.18 2.41 -12.05
C ASP A 84 6.90 1.61 -11.75
N SER A 85 6.69 1.29 -10.47
CA SER A 85 5.65 0.36 -10.06
C SER A 85 5.07 0.65 -8.69
N TYR A 86 3.99 -0.07 -8.40
CA TYR A 86 3.29 -0.07 -7.13
C TYR A 86 3.24 -1.51 -6.63
N THR A 87 3.90 -1.79 -5.51
CA THR A 87 3.89 -3.12 -4.91
C THR A 87 3.08 -3.12 -3.62
N VAL A 88 2.07 -3.98 -3.56
CA VAL A 88 1.26 -4.22 -2.36
C VAL A 88 1.77 -5.49 -1.69
N VAL A 89 2.05 -5.40 -0.39
CA VAL A 89 2.43 -6.52 0.47
C VAL A 89 1.50 -6.60 1.66
N ILE A 90 1.00 -7.80 1.94
CA ILE A 90 0.21 -8.10 3.15
C ILE A 90 1.00 -9.09 3.99
N VAL A 91 1.21 -8.73 5.25
CA VAL A 91 1.93 -9.52 6.24
C VAL A 91 1.00 -9.86 7.39
N ASP A 92 1.15 -11.05 7.96
CA ASP A 92 0.40 -11.45 9.15
C ASP A 92 1.05 -10.95 10.46
N LYS A 93 0.41 -11.23 11.59
CA LYS A 93 0.92 -10.88 12.93
C LYS A 93 2.27 -11.52 13.27
N ASN A 94 2.63 -12.62 12.61
CA ASN A 94 3.91 -13.31 12.76
C ASN A 94 4.99 -12.76 11.81
N ARG A 95 4.70 -11.66 11.10
CA ARG A 95 5.58 -11.03 10.10
C ARG A 95 5.87 -11.92 8.88
N VAL A 96 4.96 -12.85 8.58
CA VAL A 96 5.03 -13.69 7.37
C VAL A 96 4.28 -12.99 6.24
N CYS A 97 4.93 -12.86 5.08
CA CYS A 97 4.29 -12.36 3.87
C CYS A 97 3.23 -13.36 3.38
N ARG A 98 1.96 -12.93 3.34
CA ARG A 98 0.83 -13.73 2.86
C ARG A 98 0.42 -13.38 1.43
N TYR A 99 0.74 -12.16 1.01
CA TYR A 99 0.46 -11.69 -0.34
C TYR A 99 1.49 -10.65 -0.77
N ILE A 100 1.93 -10.74 -2.01
CA ILE A 100 2.73 -9.74 -2.70
C ILE A 100 2.25 -9.63 -4.15
N TYR A 101 2.06 -8.40 -4.62
CA TYR A 101 1.69 -8.13 -6.00
C TYR A 101 2.26 -6.79 -6.45
N SER A 102 2.89 -6.77 -7.63
CA SER A 102 3.46 -5.57 -8.22
C SER A 102 2.67 -5.17 -9.47
N GLY A 103 2.45 -3.87 -9.61
CA GLY A 103 1.62 -3.27 -10.67
C GLY A 103 0.17 -3.08 -10.23
N LYS A 104 -0.72 -2.91 -11.21
CA LYS A 104 -2.16 -2.71 -10.96
C LYS A 104 -2.81 -4.02 -10.51
N ILE A 105 -3.38 -4.03 -9.32
CA ILE A 105 -4.22 -5.13 -8.84
C ILE A 105 -5.51 -5.12 -9.66
N PRO A 106 -5.87 -6.23 -10.32
CA PRO A 106 -7.16 -6.35 -11.00
C PRO A 106 -8.31 -6.22 -9.99
N GLU A 107 -9.33 -5.44 -10.33
CA GLU A 107 -10.49 -5.25 -9.44
C GLU A 107 -11.19 -6.56 -9.06
N SER A 108 -11.12 -7.57 -9.94
CA SER A 108 -11.63 -8.92 -9.67
C SER A 108 -10.92 -9.64 -8.51
N GLU A 109 -9.70 -9.24 -8.14
CA GLU A 109 -8.97 -9.82 -7.01
C GLU A 109 -9.33 -9.13 -5.67
N ASN A 110 -9.98 -7.96 -5.69
CA ASN A 110 -10.21 -7.15 -4.48
C ASN A 110 -10.98 -7.92 -3.41
N GLU A 111 -12.07 -8.60 -3.78
CA GLU A 111 -12.89 -9.36 -2.82
C GLU A 111 -12.10 -10.50 -2.18
N LYS A 112 -11.30 -11.21 -2.97
CA LYS A 112 -10.46 -12.31 -2.49
C LYS A 112 -9.40 -11.82 -1.51
N ILE A 113 -8.76 -10.68 -1.79
CA ILE A 113 -7.76 -10.07 -0.90
C ILE A 113 -8.42 -9.59 0.40
N ILE A 114 -9.59 -8.95 0.32
CA ILE A 114 -10.36 -8.51 1.50
C ILE A 114 -10.73 -9.71 2.38
N ARG A 115 -11.21 -10.81 1.78
CA ARG A 115 -11.53 -12.04 2.53
C ARG A 115 -10.30 -12.62 3.23
N MET A 116 -9.16 -12.67 2.54
CA MET A 116 -7.90 -13.10 3.14
C MET A 116 -7.52 -12.24 4.36
N ILE A 117 -7.66 -10.91 4.26
CA ILE A 117 -7.38 -10.01 5.39
C ILE A 117 -8.33 -10.32 6.57
N ILE A 118 -9.63 -10.50 6.31
CA ILE A 118 -10.63 -10.81 7.35
C ILE A 118 -10.34 -12.15 8.04
N GLU A 119 -9.84 -13.14 7.31
CA GLU A 119 -9.45 -14.42 7.90
C GLU A 119 -8.23 -14.25 8.80
N MET A 120 -7.24 -13.46 8.36
CA MET A 120 -6.02 -13.18 9.13
C MET A 120 -6.28 -12.39 10.42
N THR A 121 -7.33 -11.56 10.50
CA THR A 121 -7.67 -10.84 11.74
C THR A 121 -8.28 -11.73 12.83
N LYS A 122 -8.61 -12.99 12.52
CA LYS A 122 -9.19 -13.96 13.46
C LYS A 122 -8.16 -14.91 14.09
N GLU A 123 -6.94 -14.93 13.56
CA GLU A 123 -5.84 -15.79 14.05
C GLU A 123 -5.20 -15.23 15.30
#